data_AF-A0A2V3JM81-F1
#
_entry.id   AF-A0A2V3JM81-F1
#
_cell.length_a   1.000
_cell.length_b   1.000
_cell.length_c   1.000
_cell.angle_alpha   90.00
_cell.angle_beta   90.00
_cell.angle_gamma   90.00
#
_symmetry.space_group_name_H-M   'P 1'
#
loop_
_entity.id
_entity.type
_entity.pdbx_description
1 polymer ?
#
loop_
_entity_poly.entity_id
_entity_poly.type
_entity_poly.pdbx_seq_one_letter_code
_entity_poly.pdbx_strand_id
1 'polypeptide(L)'
;MRLFNNKLLKDERAFTGLEAAIVLTAFVVVAAVFSYVVLGAGFFTSEKSKEVIHTGVDQATSSAEVVGDIVGINDTTLDGVCDIDYINFTIELTAGNNPLDLSQATIAYTSATVHNSSLTWSYTVFEGDSDNMLEAHEKAEIRATIHGAEDLGTYTEFELEFKPSQGGSLVLAKTTPGAINRITRLY
;
A
#
# COMPACT_ATOMS: atom_id res chain seq x y z
N MET A 1 58.85 64.05 -43.42
CA MET A 1 58.51 62.98 -42.46
C MET A 1 58.02 63.61 -41.16
N ARG A 2 56.71 63.52 -40.87
CA ARG A 2 56.09 63.39 -39.54
C ARG A 2 54.56 63.60 -39.67
N LEU A 3 53.83 62.58 -39.25
CA LEU A 3 52.37 62.41 -39.31
C LEU A 3 51.65 63.34 -38.33
N PHE A 4 50.47 63.86 -38.69
CA PHE A 4 49.51 64.39 -37.72
C PHE A 4 48.07 63.92 -38.03
N ASN A 5 47.76 62.79 -37.39
CA ASN A 5 46.53 62.43 -36.68
C ASN A 5 45.16 62.86 -37.24
N ASN A 6 44.44 61.92 -37.83
CA ASN A 6 42.98 61.98 -37.99
C ASN A 6 42.33 61.81 -36.60
N LYS A 7 41.68 62.86 -36.09
CA LYS A 7 40.81 62.74 -34.92
C LYS A 7 39.53 62.00 -35.33
N LEU A 8 39.42 60.74 -34.94
CA LEU A 8 38.16 60.00 -34.93
C LEU A 8 37.19 60.74 -34.00
N LEU A 9 36.14 61.33 -34.57
CA LEU A 9 34.99 61.83 -33.81
C LEU A 9 34.32 60.62 -33.15
N LYS A 10 34.49 60.50 -31.84
CA LYS A 10 33.94 59.42 -31.03
C LYS A 10 32.55 59.87 -30.56
N ASP A 11 31.52 59.23 -31.10
CA ASP A 11 30.12 59.47 -30.72
C ASP A 11 29.88 58.79 -29.35
N GLU A 12 30.02 59.55 -28.26
CA GLU A 12 29.71 59.09 -26.91
C GLU A 12 28.22 59.31 -26.63
N ARG A 13 27.38 58.40 -27.14
CA ARG A 13 25.97 58.33 -26.72
C ARG A 13 25.93 57.99 -25.23
N ALA A 14 25.39 58.91 -24.44
CA ALA A 14 25.20 58.72 -23.01
C ALA A 14 24.08 57.69 -22.77
N PHE A 15 24.40 56.61 -22.05
CA PHE A 15 23.40 55.69 -21.50
C PHE A 15 22.54 56.47 -20.52
N THR A 16 21.25 56.64 -20.81
CA THR A 16 20.39 57.49 -19.97
C THR A 16 19.92 56.68 -18.74
N GLY A 17 19.76 57.35 -17.60
CA GLY A 17 19.24 56.69 -16.39
C GLY A 17 17.81 56.16 -16.55
N LEU A 18 17.06 56.69 -17.52
CA LEU A 18 15.71 56.24 -17.84
C LEU A 18 15.71 54.87 -18.52
N GLU A 19 16.64 54.60 -19.45
CA GLU A 19 16.81 53.28 -20.06
C GLU A 19 17.25 52.25 -19.01
N ALA A 20 18.15 52.63 -18.11
CA ALA A 20 18.56 51.79 -16.98
C ALA A 20 17.38 51.45 -16.04
N ALA A 21 16.51 52.42 -15.77
CA ALA A 21 15.35 52.24 -14.89
C ALA A 21 14.29 51.29 -15.47
N ILE A 22 14.02 51.37 -16.78
CA ILE A 22 13.07 50.45 -17.45
C ILE A 22 13.61 49.02 -17.44
N VAL A 23 14.92 48.84 -17.67
CA VAL A 23 15.55 47.52 -17.61
C VAL A 23 15.52 46.98 -16.18
N LEU A 24 15.78 47.83 -15.18
CA LEU A 24 15.71 47.45 -13.76
C LEU A 24 14.33 46.93 -13.36
N THR A 25 13.25 47.62 -13.74
CA THR A 25 11.87 47.18 -13.41
C THR A 25 11.52 45.87 -14.11
N ALA A 26 11.93 45.69 -15.37
CA ALA A 26 11.74 44.43 -16.08
C ALA A 26 12.45 43.26 -15.36
N PHE A 27 13.70 43.45 -14.90
CA PHE A 27 14.41 42.45 -14.12
C PHE A 27 13.73 42.12 -12.79
N VAL A 28 13.23 43.13 -12.07
CA VAL A 28 12.52 42.92 -10.80
C VAL A 28 11.21 42.16 -11.03
N VAL A 29 10.45 42.47 -12.08
CA VAL A 29 9.21 41.76 -12.41
C VAL A 29 9.49 40.30 -12.77
N VAL A 30 10.50 40.03 -13.61
CA VAL A 30 10.91 38.66 -13.94
C VAL A 30 11.33 37.90 -12.69
N ALA A 31 12.11 38.52 -11.80
CA ALA A 31 12.51 37.93 -10.53
C ALA A 31 11.31 37.63 -9.61
N ALA A 32 10.32 38.52 -9.56
CA ALA A 32 9.10 38.34 -8.77
C ALA A 32 8.23 37.19 -9.28
N VAL A 33 7.98 37.13 -10.59
CA VAL A 33 7.21 36.04 -11.22
C VAL A 33 7.94 34.72 -11.06
N PHE A 34 9.27 34.72 -11.25
CA PHE A 34 10.10 33.54 -11.02
C PHE A 34 10.00 33.06 -9.57
N SER A 35 10.10 33.98 -8.60
CA SER A 35 9.99 33.66 -7.17
C SER A 35 8.62 33.09 -6.81
N TYR A 36 7.53 33.63 -7.37
CA TYR A 36 6.18 33.11 -7.15
C TYR A 36 6.04 31.67 -7.64
N VAL A 37 6.53 31.37 -8.85
CA VAL A 37 6.47 30.01 -9.41
C VAL A 37 7.34 29.04 -8.59
N VAL A 38 8.55 29.46 -8.21
CA VAL A 38 9.46 28.65 -7.39
C VAL A 38 8.85 28.36 -6.01
N LEU A 39 8.23 29.34 -5.35
CA LEU A 39 7.56 29.14 -4.08
C LEU A 39 6.31 28.25 -4.23
N GLY A 40 5.50 28.45 -5.27
CA GLY A 40 4.31 27.63 -5.54
C GLY A 40 4.67 26.16 -5.77
N ALA A 41 5.68 25.90 -6.61
CA ALA A 41 6.21 24.56 -6.83
C ALA A 41 6.88 24.00 -5.57
N GLY A 42 7.56 24.83 -4.79
CA GLY A 42 8.20 24.46 -3.53
C GLY A 42 7.20 24.03 -2.46
N PHE A 43 6.08 24.75 -2.31
CA PHE A 43 5.00 24.38 -1.39
C PHE A 43 4.31 23.10 -1.82
N PHE A 44 3.97 22.95 -3.10
CA PHE A 44 3.39 21.70 -3.60
C PHE A 44 4.29 20.50 -3.34
N THR A 45 5.59 20.65 -3.61
CA THR A 45 6.59 19.60 -3.35
C THR A 45 6.68 19.27 -1.86
N SER A 46 6.65 20.29 -0.99
CA SER A 46 6.71 20.12 0.47
C SER A 46 5.47 19.41 1.02
N GLU A 47 4.27 19.82 0.58
CA GLU A 47 3.02 19.15 0.98
C GLU A 47 2.96 17.73 0.46
N LYS A 48 3.35 17.49 -0.80
CA LYS A 48 3.38 16.12 -1.32
C LYS A 48 4.40 15.24 -0.60
N SER A 49 5.54 15.82 -0.21
CA SER A 49 6.54 15.10 0.58
C SER A 49 6.00 14.69 1.95
N LYS A 50 5.26 15.58 2.64
CA LYS A 50 4.61 15.25 3.91
C LYS A 50 3.61 14.12 3.75
N GLU A 51 2.74 14.21 2.74
CA GLU A 51 1.73 13.18 2.46
C GLU A 51 2.39 11.82 2.23
N VAL A 52 3.42 11.74 1.36
CA VAL A 52 4.13 10.49 1.07
C VAL A 52 4.86 9.94 2.30
N ILE A 53 5.43 10.80 3.15
CA ILE A 53 6.05 10.37 4.40
C ILE A 53 5.01 9.77 5.34
N HIS A 54 3.86 10.44 5.53
CA HIS A 54 2.79 9.93 6.38
C HIS A 54 2.27 8.59 5.87
N THR A 55 1.83 8.54 4.60
CA THR A 55 1.32 7.28 4.02
C THR A 55 2.39 6.21 3.94
N GLY A 56 3.66 6.58 3.80
CA GLY A 56 4.78 5.63 3.75
C GLY A 56 5.07 5.00 5.11
N VAL A 57 4.98 5.77 6.18
CA VAL A 57 5.06 5.26 7.55
C VAL A 57 3.84 4.39 7.82
N ASP A 58 2.64 4.89 7.51
CA ASP A 58 1.40 4.15 7.76
C ASP A 58 1.40 2.81 7.03
N GLN A 59 1.86 2.78 5.78
CA GLN A 59 2.01 1.56 4.98
C GLN A 59 3.03 0.58 5.58
N ALA A 60 4.14 1.08 6.14
CA ALA A 60 5.16 0.24 6.73
C ALA A 60 4.74 -0.35 8.08
N THR A 61 3.83 0.32 8.81
CA THR A 61 3.39 -0.08 10.15
C THR A 61 2.04 -0.78 10.17
N SER A 62 1.22 -0.63 9.12
CA SER A 62 0.01 -1.44 8.90
C SER A 62 0.42 -2.84 8.48
N SER A 63 0.24 -3.84 9.32
CA SER A 63 0.34 -5.26 8.92
C SER A 63 -0.49 -6.09 9.90
N ALA A 64 -0.92 -7.25 9.45
CA ALA A 64 -1.65 -8.21 10.29
C ALA A 64 -0.80 -9.45 10.53
N GLU A 65 -0.93 -10.05 11.71
CA GLU A 65 -0.31 -11.32 12.07
C GLU A 65 -1.36 -12.34 12.49
N VAL A 66 -1.06 -13.62 12.31
CA VAL A 66 -1.94 -14.71 12.75
C VAL A 66 -1.75 -14.97 14.23
N VAL A 67 -2.88 -15.06 14.94
CA VAL A 67 -2.91 -15.40 16.36
C VAL A 67 -3.64 -16.73 16.54
N GLY A 68 -2.94 -17.69 17.14
CA GLY A 68 -3.48 -19.01 17.41
C GLY A 68 -3.29 -19.99 16.26
N ASP A 69 -4.17 -20.99 16.20
CA ASP A 69 -4.05 -22.10 15.28
C ASP A 69 -4.88 -21.87 14.01
N ILE A 70 -4.37 -22.36 12.89
CA ILE A 70 -5.11 -22.42 11.63
C ILE A 70 -5.87 -23.74 11.60
N VAL A 71 -7.16 -23.66 11.29
CA VAL A 71 -8.08 -24.80 11.36
C VAL A 71 -8.79 -24.97 10.03
N GLY A 72 -8.72 -26.17 9.47
CA GLY A 72 -9.55 -26.61 8.35
C GLY A 72 -10.88 -27.16 8.86
N ILE A 73 -11.96 -26.80 8.19
CA ILE A 73 -13.31 -27.29 8.45
C ILE A 73 -13.79 -28.03 7.21
N ASN A 74 -14.22 -29.27 7.43
CA ASN A 74 -14.96 -30.05 6.45
C ASN A 74 -16.45 -29.86 6.73
N ASP A 75 -17.18 -29.30 5.76
CA ASP A 75 -18.62 -29.19 5.82
C ASP A 75 -19.26 -30.42 5.15
N THR A 76 -19.59 -31.39 5.99
CA THR A 76 -20.25 -32.64 5.62
C THR A 76 -21.58 -32.48 4.87
N THR A 77 -22.14 -31.26 4.78
CA THR A 77 -23.38 -30.98 4.05
C THR A 77 -23.18 -30.74 2.56
N LEU A 78 -21.95 -30.46 2.11
CA LEU A 78 -21.67 -30.08 0.72
C LEU A 78 -21.41 -31.29 -0.19
N ASP A 79 -20.57 -32.26 0.20
CA ASP A 79 -20.27 -33.38 -0.70
C ASP A 79 -19.97 -34.75 -0.05
N GLY A 80 -19.95 -34.87 1.28
CA GLY A 80 -19.68 -36.16 1.94
C GLY A 80 -18.30 -36.76 1.65
N VAL A 81 -17.41 -35.99 1.01
CA VAL A 81 -15.99 -36.30 0.77
C VAL A 81 -15.17 -35.69 1.91
N CYS A 82 -14.06 -36.34 2.27
CA CYS A 82 -13.19 -35.94 3.39
C CYS A 82 -12.19 -34.83 2.99
N ASP A 83 -12.65 -33.73 2.42
CA ASP A 83 -11.81 -32.60 1.98
C ASP A 83 -12.02 -31.36 2.88
N ILE A 84 -11.13 -30.37 2.79
CA ILE A 84 -11.27 -29.12 3.56
C ILE A 84 -12.04 -28.10 2.72
N ASP A 85 -13.23 -27.72 3.18
CA ASP A 85 -14.08 -26.72 2.49
C ASP A 85 -13.74 -25.28 2.92
N TYR A 86 -13.43 -25.10 4.21
CA TYR A 86 -13.13 -23.80 4.78
C TYR A 86 -11.83 -23.83 5.58
N ILE A 87 -11.09 -22.73 5.53
CA ILE A 87 -9.93 -22.51 6.39
C ILE A 87 -10.21 -21.30 7.27
N ASN A 88 -10.20 -21.52 8.58
CA ASN A 88 -10.33 -20.50 9.60
C ASN A 88 -8.98 -20.16 10.22
N PHE A 89 -8.70 -18.88 10.35
CA PHE A 89 -7.56 -18.36 11.12
C PHE A 89 -7.94 -17.02 11.72
N THR A 90 -7.38 -16.71 12.88
CA THR A 90 -7.61 -15.41 13.54
C THR A 90 -6.42 -14.50 13.27
N ILE A 91 -6.68 -13.24 12.95
CA ILE A 91 -5.67 -12.21 12.77
C ILE A 91 -5.80 -11.11 13.81
N GLU A 92 -4.68 -10.53 14.20
CA GLU A 92 -4.62 -9.25 14.93
C GLU A 92 -3.66 -8.29 14.22
N LEU A 93 -3.71 -7.01 14.57
CA LEU A 93 -2.75 -6.03 14.08
C LEU A 93 -1.36 -6.31 14.65
N THR A 94 -0.32 -6.15 13.84
CA THR A 94 1.05 -6.19 14.35
C THR A 94 1.30 -5.04 15.35
N ALA A 95 2.49 -5.01 15.98
CA ALA A 95 2.88 -4.02 16.97
C ALA A 95 2.72 -2.54 16.53
N GLY A 96 2.62 -2.27 15.22
CA GLY A 96 2.32 -0.96 14.66
C GLY A 96 0.91 -0.44 14.97
N ASN A 97 -0.05 -1.32 15.27
CA ASN A 97 -1.43 -1.00 15.67
C ASN A 97 -2.17 -0.02 14.73
N ASN A 98 -1.77 0.05 13.46
CA ASN A 98 -2.49 0.85 12.49
C ASN A 98 -3.74 0.12 12.01
N PRO A 99 -4.91 0.78 12.00
CA PRO A 99 -6.16 0.16 11.57
C PRO A 99 -6.07 -0.39 10.15
N LEU A 100 -6.74 -1.52 9.93
CA LEU A 100 -6.79 -2.20 8.64
C LEU A 100 -8.23 -2.37 8.17
N ASP A 101 -8.53 -1.90 6.95
CA ASP A 101 -9.83 -2.15 6.32
C ASP A 101 -9.88 -3.57 5.74
N LEU A 102 -10.72 -4.43 6.34
CA LEU A 102 -10.92 -5.80 5.90
C LEU A 102 -11.76 -5.88 4.61
N SER A 103 -12.59 -4.89 4.32
CA SER A 103 -13.45 -4.91 3.12
C SER A 103 -12.67 -4.81 1.80
N GLN A 104 -11.45 -4.26 1.87
CA GLN A 104 -10.56 -4.10 0.73
C GLN A 104 -9.43 -5.14 0.69
N ALA A 105 -9.37 -6.04 1.69
CA ALA A 105 -8.41 -7.11 1.69
C ALA A 105 -8.77 -8.21 0.68
N THR A 106 -7.78 -8.96 0.24
CA THR A 106 -7.97 -10.09 -0.68
C THR A 106 -7.17 -11.28 -0.18
N ILE A 107 -7.69 -12.49 -0.35
CA ILE A 107 -7.00 -13.72 0.01
C ILE A 107 -6.70 -14.49 -1.27
N ALA A 108 -5.41 -14.73 -1.53
CA ALA A 108 -4.98 -15.61 -2.60
C ALA A 108 -4.69 -17.00 -2.05
N TYR A 109 -4.92 -18.02 -2.87
CA TYR A 109 -4.67 -19.41 -2.57
C TYR A 109 -3.79 -20.03 -3.65
N THR A 110 -2.80 -20.79 -3.22
CA THR A 110 -1.90 -21.51 -4.13
C THR A 110 -1.65 -22.91 -3.59
N SER A 111 -1.81 -23.91 -4.45
CA SER A 111 -1.38 -25.28 -4.24
C SER A 111 -0.48 -25.71 -5.39
N ALA A 112 -0.02 -26.96 -5.37
CA ALA A 112 0.77 -27.52 -6.46
C ALA A 112 0.03 -27.53 -7.81
N THR A 113 -1.30 -27.51 -7.78
CA THR A 113 -2.18 -27.74 -8.93
C THR A 113 -3.03 -26.52 -9.28
N VAL A 114 -3.41 -25.72 -8.29
CA VAL A 114 -4.36 -24.61 -8.45
C VAL A 114 -3.75 -23.32 -7.90
N HIS A 115 -3.95 -22.22 -8.63
CA HIS A 115 -3.71 -20.88 -8.11
C HIS A 115 -4.96 -20.03 -8.32
N ASN A 116 -5.48 -19.48 -7.23
CA ASN A 116 -6.60 -18.54 -7.24
C ASN A 116 -6.16 -17.24 -6.58
N SER A 117 -6.16 -16.15 -7.34
CA SER A 117 -5.71 -14.85 -6.85
C SER A 117 -6.69 -14.15 -5.90
N SER A 118 -7.96 -14.60 -5.86
CA SER A 118 -8.99 -14.00 -5.03
C SER A 118 -10.05 -15.03 -4.65
N LEU A 119 -9.88 -15.66 -3.49
CA LEU A 119 -10.89 -16.52 -2.89
C LEU A 119 -12.10 -15.73 -2.40
N THR A 120 -13.24 -16.42 -2.29
CA THR A 120 -14.37 -15.92 -1.50
C THR A 120 -14.06 -16.15 -0.04
N TRP A 121 -14.24 -15.13 0.80
CA TRP A 121 -13.96 -15.21 2.22
C TRP A 121 -14.93 -14.33 3.00
N SER A 122 -14.99 -14.55 4.31
CA SER A 122 -15.77 -13.77 5.25
C SER A 122 -14.96 -13.55 6.51
N TYR A 123 -15.34 -12.57 7.31
CA TYR A 123 -14.69 -12.28 8.58
C TYR A 123 -15.72 -11.98 9.67
N THR A 124 -15.29 -12.14 10.91
CA THR A 124 -16.02 -11.71 12.09
C THR A 124 -15.03 -11.00 12.99
N VAL A 125 -15.25 -9.71 13.23
CA VAL A 125 -14.47 -8.92 14.17
C VAL A 125 -15.00 -9.17 15.58
N PHE A 126 -14.11 -9.49 16.50
CA PHE A 126 -14.37 -9.60 17.93
C PHE A 126 -14.02 -8.29 18.62
N GLU A 127 -14.83 -7.91 19.60
CA GLU A 127 -14.69 -6.66 20.37
C GLU A 127 -14.84 -5.37 19.55
N GLY A 128 -15.25 -5.47 18.28
CA GLY A 128 -15.43 -4.32 17.40
C GLY A 128 -16.77 -3.59 17.52
N ASP A 129 -16.84 -2.43 16.88
CA ASP A 129 -17.96 -1.48 16.97
C ASP A 129 -19.01 -1.62 15.84
N SER A 130 -18.95 -2.73 15.09
CA SER A 130 -19.77 -3.07 13.92
C SER A 130 -19.37 -2.40 12.60
N ASP A 131 -18.17 -1.84 12.52
CA ASP A 131 -17.55 -1.48 11.25
C ASP A 131 -16.78 -2.67 10.62
N ASN A 132 -16.09 -2.39 9.50
CA ASN A 132 -15.31 -3.36 8.74
C ASN A 132 -13.80 -3.18 8.94
N MET A 133 -13.41 -2.44 9.96
CA MET A 133 -12.02 -2.15 10.28
C MET A 133 -11.54 -3.11 11.36
N LEU A 134 -10.26 -3.45 11.30
CA LEU A 134 -9.54 -4.13 12.37
C LEU A 134 -8.68 -3.08 13.05
N GLU A 135 -9.03 -2.73 14.28
CA GLU A 135 -8.37 -1.70 15.08
C GLU A 135 -7.48 -2.30 16.19
N ALA A 136 -6.78 -1.42 16.90
CA ALA A 136 -5.95 -1.81 18.02
C ALA A 136 -6.81 -2.47 19.09
N HIS A 137 -6.34 -3.61 19.60
CA HIS A 137 -7.02 -4.47 20.58
C HIS A 137 -8.21 -5.30 20.04
N GLU A 138 -8.49 -5.24 18.74
CA GLU A 138 -9.48 -6.11 18.11
C GLU A 138 -8.84 -7.35 17.49
N LYS A 139 -9.66 -8.37 17.26
CA LYS A 139 -9.26 -9.60 16.56
C LYS A 139 -10.29 -9.94 15.51
N ALA A 140 -9.86 -10.39 14.34
CA ALA A 140 -10.79 -10.87 13.31
C ALA A 140 -10.58 -12.36 13.05
N GLU A 141 -11.63 -13.16 13.19
CA GLU A 141 -11.64 -14.51 12.62
C GLU A 141 -11.97 -14.42 11.14
N ILE A 142 -11.05 -14.91 10.32
CA ILE A 142 -11.17 -15.01 8.88
C ILE A 142 -11.58 -16.43 8.53
N ARG A 143 -12.60 -16.55 7.68
CA ARG A 143 -13.03 -17.82 7.06
C ARG A 143 -12.86 -17.72 5.56
N ALA A 144 -11.84 -18.38 5.03
CA ALA A 144 -11.62 -18.51 3.59
C ALA A 144 -12.34 -19.75 3.05
N THR A 145 -13.07 -19.59 1.95
CA THR A 145 -13.76 -20.69 1.26
C THR A 145 -12.82 -21.28 0.21
N ILE A 146 -12.46 -22.54 0.39
CA ILE A 146 -11.63 -23.33 -0.53
C ILE A 146 -12.51 -24.15 -1.47
N HIS A 147 -13.66 -24.60 -0.98
CA HIS A 147 -14.65 -25.31 -1.77
C HIS A 147 -14.98 -24.56 -3.08
N GLY A 148 -14.92 -25.27 -4.20
CA GLY A 148 -15.10 -24.72 -5.54
C GLY A 148 -13.84 -24.09 -6.18
N ALA A 149 -12.78 -23.84 -5.40
CA ALA A 149 -11.45 -23.55 -5.94
C ALA A 149 -10.62 -24.84 -6.10
N GLU A 150 -10.62 -25.70 -5.08
CA GLU A 150 -9.97 -27.01 -5.10
C GLU A 150 -10.59 -27.93 -4.03
N ASP A 151 -10.67 -29.23 -4.32
CA ASP A 151 -11.01 -30.24 -3.33
C ASP A 151 -9.74 -30.59 -2.53
N LEU A 152 -9.55 -29.90 -1.41
CA LEU A 152 -8.33 -29.97 -0.63
C LEU A 152 -8.28 -31.25 0.23
N GLY A 153 -7.73 -32.32 -0.36
CA GLY A 153 -7.56 -33.62 0.30
C GLY A 153 -6.40 -33.70 1.31
N THR A 154 -6.08 -34.92 1.76
CA THR A 154 -5.03 -35.20 2.74
C THR A 154 -3.61 -35.09 2.16
N TYR A 155 -2.62 -34.71 2.98
CA TYR A 155 -1.20 -34.58 2.60
C TYR A 155 -0.93 -33.58 1.46
N THR A 156 -1.76 -32.55 1.36
CA THR A 156 -1.62 -31.50 0.36
C THR A 156 -0.98 -30.28 1.00
N GLU A 157 0.08 -29.78 0.37
CA GLU A 157 0.71 -28.50 0.70
C GLU A 157 -0.03 -27.37 -0.01
N PHE A 158 -0.32 -26.31 0.72
CA PHE A 158 -0.95 -25.12 0.17
C PHE A 158 -0.46 -23.87 0.89
N GLU A 159 -0.65 -22.74 0.23
CA GLU A 159 -0.33 -21.41 0.73
C GLU A 159 -1.59 -20.54 0.65
N LEU A 160 -1.91 -19.90 1.77
CA LEU A 160 -2.89 -18.81 1.83
C LEU A 160 -2.17 -17.49 2.03
N GLU A 161 -2.41 -16.53 1.16
CA GLU A 161 -1.81 -15.20 1.23
C GLU A 161 -2.90 -14.16 1.47
N PHE A 162 -2.94 -13.59 2.67
CA PHE A 162 -3.80 -12.48 3.03
C PHE A 162 -3.12 -11.16 2.64
N LYS A 163 -3.77 -10.42 1.73
CA LYS A 163 -3.29 -9.14 1.18
C LYS A 163 -4.18 -8.01 1.69
N PRO A 164 -3.73 -7.24 2.69
CA PRO A 164 -4.44 -6.04 3.10
C PRO A 164 -4.40 -4.95 2.01
N SER A 165 -5.28 -3.95 2.11
CA SER A 165 -5.26 -2.76 1.23
C SER A 165 -4.04 -1.87 1.49
N GLN A 166 -3.53 -1.89 2.72
CA GLN A 166 -2.33 -1.22 3.15
C GLN A 166 -1.44 -2.19 3.92
N GLY A 167 -0.18 -2.29 3.50
CA GLY A 167 0.90 -2.88 4.26
C GLY A 167 1.36 -4.25 3.81
N GLY A 168 1.90 -5.01 4.76
CA GLY A 168 2.52 -6.31 4.52
C GLY A 168 1.51 -7.40 4.21
N SER A 169 1.76 -8.18 3.16
CA SER A 169 1.01 -9.42 2.91
C SER A 169 1.45 -10.52 3.88
N LEU A 170 0.49 -11.26 4.38
CA LEU A 170 0.68 -12.36 5.33
C LEU A 170 0.55 -13.69 4.59
N VAL A 171 1.63 -14.45 4.53
CA VAL A 171 1.67 -15.76 3.85
C VAL A 171 1.62 -16.90 4.88
N LEU A 172 0.70 -17.83 4.67
CA LEU A 172 0.44 -18.98 5.52
C LEU A 172 0.63 -20.27 4.71
N ALA A 173 1.84 -20.83 4.77
CA ALA A 173 2.14 -22.14 4.20
C ALA A 173 1.79 -23.24 5.21
N LYS A 174 0.95 -24.17 4.79
CA LYS A 174 0.39 -25.24 5.65
C LYS A 174 0.28 -26.54 4.86
N THR A 175 0.26 -27.65 5.58
CA THR A 175 0.02 -28.99 5.02
C THR A 175 -1.20 -29.62 5.68
N THR A 176 -2.06 -30.24 4.87
CA THR A 176 -3.19 -30.99 5.41
C THR A 176 -2.74 -32.33 6.03
N PRO A 177 -3.32 -32.74 7.16
CA PRO A 177 -2.99 -34.01 7.80
C PRO A 177 -3.49 -35.21 7.00
N GLY A 178 -2.98 -36.40 7.36
CA GLY A 178 -3.40 -37.67 6.77
C GLY A 178 -4.81 -38.14 7.11
N ALA A 179 -5.50 -37.45 8.01
CA ALA A 179 -6.90 -37.71 8.35
C ALA A 179 -7.63 -36.38 8.55
N ILE A 180 -8.68 -36.14 7.77
CA ILE A 180 -9.51 -34.94 7.85
C ILE A 180 -10.77 -35.28 8.65
N ASN A 181 -10.87 -34.67 9.82
CA ASN A 181 -12.10 -34.64 10.62
C ASN A 181 -12.89 -33.37 10.28
N ARG A 182 -14.14 -33.27 10.76
CA ARG A 182 -14.99 -32.08 10.60
C ARG A 182 -14.28 -30.77 10.98
N ILE A 183 -13.44 -30.83 12.01
CA ILE A 183 -12.59 -29.72 12.42
C ILE A 183 -11.19 -30.29 12.63
N THR A 184 -10.22 -29.75 11.91
CA THR A 184 -8.86 -30.29 11.86
C THR A 184 -7.84 -29.16 11.91
N ARG A 185 -6.90 -29.23 12.86
CA ARG A 185 -5.80 -28.28 12.93
C ARG A 185 -4.81 -28.53 11.79
N LEU A 186 -4.39 -27.47 11.13
CA LEU A 186 -3.42 -27.50 10.04
C LEU A 186 -2.04 -27.14 10.61
N TYR A 187 -0.99 -27.80 10.10
CA TYR A 187 0.39 -27.61 10.56
C TYR A 187 1.29 -27.10 9.45
#